data_AF-A0A2E9TUR6-F1
#
_entry.id   AF-A0A2E9TUR6-F1
#
_cell.length_a   1.000
_cell.length_b   1.000
_cell.length_c   1.000
_cell.angle_alpha   90.00
_cell.angle_beta   90.00
_cell.angle_gamma   90.00
#
_symmetry.space_group_name_H-M   'P 1'
#
loop_
_entity.id
_entity.type
_entity.pdbx_description
1 polymer ?
#
loop_
_entity_poly.entity_id
_entity_poly.type
_entity_poly.pdbx_seq_one_letter_code
_entity_poly.pdbx_strand_id
1 'polypeptide(L)'
;MLSKYFFDYIKNIFQKDTRDNKLSKIRIKKAEKYLKKNDLTKFYEEIEKSMLLFFSEKLNIEIGDFSKEKLEDLMKRKKYNTEIQNQILKIFNDIEIARYSPMSDYKKSNELLNECILVIKNIESNKK
;
A
#
# COMPACT_ATOMS: atom_id res chain seq x y z
N MET A 1 -6.03 11.08 20.32
CA MET A 1 -7.26 10.27 20.39
C MET A 1 -7.63 9.54 19.08
N LEU A 2 -7.03 9.88 17.93
CA LEU A 2 -7.28 9.21 16.64
C LEU A 2 -6.61 7.82 16.49
N SER A 3 -5.55 7.51 17.26
CA SER A 3 -4.74 6.31 17.03
C SER A 3 -5.43 4.99 17.37
N LYS A 4 -6.36 4.97 18.33
CA LYS A 4 -7.05 3.74 18.75
C LYS A 4 -8.15 3.34 17.77
N TYR A 5 -9.02 4.29 17.41
CA TYR A 5 -10.07 4.07 16.41
C TYR A 5 -9.51 3.72 15.03
N PHE A 6 -8.45 4.41 14.63
CA PHE A 6 -7.74 4.09 13.39
C PHE A 6 -7.18 2.67 13.44
N PHE A 7 -6.48 2.30 14.52
CA PHE A 7 -5.91 0.96 14.65
C PHE A 7 -6.98 -0.14 14.71
N ASP A 8 -8.11 0.09 15.36
CA ASP A 8 -9.23 -0.85 15.41
C ASP A 8 -9.92 -0.98 14.04
N TYR A 9 -10.02 0.11 13.28
CA TYR A 9 -10.49 0.09 11.88
C TYR A 9 -9.57 -0.75 10.99
N ILE A 10 -8.25 -0.54 11.06
CA ILE A 10 -7.28 -1.31 10.29
C ILE A 10 -7.25 -2.79 10.73
N LYS A 11 -7.30 -3.04 12.03
CA LYS A 11 -7.34 -4.39 12.60
C LYS A 11 -8.58 -5.17 12.15
N ASN A 12 -9.72 -4.50 11.98
CA ASN A 12 -10.94 -5.12 11.46
C ASN A 12 -10.85 -5.40 9.94
N ILE A 13 -10.19 -4.53 9.16
CA ILE A 13 -9.95 -4.78 7.73
C ILE A 13 -9.15 -6.08 7.53
N PHE A 14 -8.10 -6.31 8.33
CA PHE A 14 -7.23 -7.46 8.15
C PHE A 14 -7.76 -8.80 8.66
N GLN A 15 -8.88 -8.84 9.41
CA GLN A 15 -9.42 -10.09 9.95
C GLN A 15 -10.29 -10.87 8.96
N LYS A 16 -10.70 -10.26 7.82
CA LYS A 16 -11.72 -10.83 6.94
C LYS A 16 -11.20 -11.52 5.67
N ASP A 17 -9.89 -11.55 5.41
CA ASP A 17 -9.38 -11.90 4.08
C ASP A 17 -8.70 -13.26 3.93
N THR A 18 -8.88 -13.79 2.73
CA THR A 18 -8.33 -15.03 2.16
C THR A 18 -6.81 -15.12 2.24
N ARG A 19 -6.26 -16.34 2.18
CA ARG A 19 -4.84 -16.71 2.38
C ARG A 19 -3.84 -15.95 1.48
N ASP A 20 -4.31 -15.34 0.39
CA ASP A 20 -3.48 -14.93 -0.74
C ASP A 20 -2.61 -13.67 -0.54
N ASN A 21 -2.83 -12.81 0.47
CA ASN A 21 -2.08 -11.54 0.63
C ASN A 21 -1.38 -11.39 1.99
N LYS A 22 -1.03 -12.49 2.65
CA LYS A 22 -0.58 -12.51 4.05
C LYS A 22 0.68 -11.66 4.29
N LEU A 23 1.65 -11.69 3.36
CA LEU A 23 2.92 -10.98 3.52
C LEU A 23 2.76 -9.47 3.42
N SER A 24 1.98 -8.97 2.45
CA SER A 24 1.66 -7.54 2.35
C SER A 24 1.04 -7.00 3.65
N LYS A 25 0.07 -7.73 4.22
CA LYS A 25 -0.60 -7.34 5.48
C LYS A 25 0.36 -7.29 6.68
N ILE A 26 1.34 -8.19 6.72
CA ILE A 26 2.39 -8.16 7.75
C ILE A 26 3.25 -6.89 7.60
N ARG A 27 3.55 -6.49 6.36
CA ARG A 27 4.32 -5.27 6.06
C ARG A 27 3.56 -4.00 6.47
N ILE A 28 2.26 -3.89 6.18
CA ILE A 28 1.45 -2.77 6.70
C ILE A 28 1.53 -2.67 8.23
N LYS A 29 1.37 -3.79 8.95
CA LYS A 29 1.45 -3.79 10.42
C LYS A 29 2.83 -3.37 10.94
N LYS A 30 3.90 -3.60 10.17
CA LYS A 30 5.24 -3.10 10.50
C LYS A 30 5.35 -1.60 10.21
N ALA A 31 4.86 -1.15 9.06
CA ALA A 31 4.81 0.27 8.72
C ALA A 31 4.09 1.08 9.80
N GLU A 32 2.93 0.63 10.28
CA GLU A 32 2.20 1.25 11.40
C GLU A 32 3.06 1.40 12.67
N LYS A 33 3.84 0.37 13.01
CA LYS A 33 4.71 0.38 14.19
C LYS A 33 5.83 1.40 14.02
N TYR A 34 6.40 1.53 12.83
CA TYR A 34 7.45 2.51 12.54
C TYR A 34 6.90 3.94 12.50
N LEU A 35 5.73 4.15 11.90
CA LEU A 35 5.05 5.43 11.91
C LEU A 35 4.80 5.91 13.35
N LYS A 36 4.28 5.06 14.23
CA LYS A 36 4.07 5.39 15.66
C LYS A 36 5.35 5.75 16.42
N LYS A 37 6.51 5.24 15.95
CA LYS A 37 7.82 5.56 16.50
C LYS A 37 8.48 6.77 15.82
N ASN A 38 7.77 7.42 14.89
CA ASN A 38 8.30 8.46 14.01
C ASN A 38 9.55 8.02 13.21
N ASP A 39 9.70 6.73 12.97
CA ASP A 39 10.78 6.16 12.16
C ASP A 39 10.32 6.13 10.70
N LEU A 40 10.32 7.30 10.06
CA LEU A 40 9.73 7.47 8.72
C LEU A 40 10.51 6.71 7.65
N THR A 41 11.83 6.56 7.80
CA THR A 41 12.65 5.75 6.89
C THR A 41 12.17 4.31 6.84
N LYS A 42 12.03 3.64 8.00
CA LYS A 42 11.54 2.26 8.04
C LYS A 42 10.06 2.15 7.74
N PHE A 43 9.28 3.20 8.02
CA PHE A 43 7.90 3.28 7.58
C PHE A 43 7.82 3.16 6.05
N TYR A 44 8.47 4.07 5.31
CA TYR A 44 8.42 4.09 3.84
C TYR A 44 8.91 2.79 3.20
N GLU A 45 9.97 2.19 3.76
CA GLU A 45 10.48 0.89 3.31
C GLU A 45 9.42 -0.24 3.45
N GLU A 46 8.68 -0.29 4.55
CA GLU A 46 7.68 -1.33 4.76
C GLU A 46 6.41 -1.11 3.93
N ILE A 47 5.95 0.13 3.73
CA ILE A 47 4.80 0.41 2.83
C ILE A 47 5.16 0.07 1.39
N GLU A 48 6.34 0.45 0.91
CA GLU A 48 6.79 0.13 -0.44
C GLU A 48 6.81 -1.40 -0.67
N LYS A 49 7.45 -2.15 0.25
CA LYS A 49 7.45 -3.62 0.21
C LYS A 49 6.04 -4.19 0.24
N SER A 50 5.15 -3.59 1.04
CA SER A 50 3.75 -4.01 1.11
C SER A 50 3.04 -3.89 -0.24
N MET A 51 3.20 -2.76 -0.91
CA MET A 51 2.57 -2.46 -2.19
C MET A 51 3.17 -3.31 -3.30
N LEU A 52 4.50 -3.44 -3.36
CA LEU A 52 5.20 -4.32 -4.31
C LEU A 52 4.72 -5.77 -4.18
N LEU A 53 4.68 -6.33 -2.97
CA LEU A 53 4.22 -7.71 -2.75
C LEU A 53 2.77 -7.88 -3.21
N PHE A 54 1.87 -6.99 -2.78
CA PHE A 54 0.45 -7.09 -3.12
C PHE A 54 0.22 -7.04 -4.63
N PHE A 55 0.80 -6.06 -5.33
CA PHE A 55 0.59 -5.93 -6.78
C PHE A 55 1.33 -7.00 -7.58
N SER A 56 2.48 -7.48 -7.11
CA SER A 56 3.17 -8.63 -7.68
C SER A 56 2.28 -9.87 -7.64
N GLU A 57 1.68 -10.17 -6.49
CA GLU A 57 0.74 -11.29 -6.33
C GLU A 57 -0.54 -11.08 -7.16
N LYS A 58 -1.17 -9.91 -7.06
CA LYS A 58 -2.47 -9.63 -7.71
C LYS A 58 -2.41 -9.61 -9.24
N LEU A 59 -1.31 -9.10 -9.79
CA LEU A 59 -1.11 -8.96 -11.23
C LEU A 59 -0.22 -10.05 -11.82
N ASN A 60 0.28 -10.97 -10.99
CA ASN A 60 1.19 -12.04 -11.36
C ASN A 60 2.48 -11.51 -12.03
N ILE A 61 3.13 -10.57 -11.34
CA ILE A 61 4.39 -9.95 -11.76
C ILE A 61 5.51 -10.55 -10.91
N GLU A 62 6.58 -11.01 -11.54
CA GLU A 62 7.79 -11.37 -10.81
C GLU A 62 8.42 -10.12 -10.17
N ILE A 63 8.87 -10.23 -8.92
CA ILE A 63 9.37 -9.08 -8.15
C ILE A 63 10.55 -8.39 -8.86
N GLY A 64 11.44 -9.17 -9.50
CA GLY A 64 12.59 -8.63 -10.23
C GLY A 64 12.22 -7.83 -11.48
N ASP A 65 11.01 -8.04 -12.00
CA ASP A 65 10.49 -7.37 -13.18
C ASP A 65 9.51 -6.23 -12.85
N PHE A 66 9.27 -5.95 -11.57
CA PHE A 66 8.27 -4.96 -11.19
C PHE A 66 8.73 -3.56 -11.57
N SER A 67 7.94 -2.87 -12.40
CA SER A 67 8.11 -1.45 -12.72
C SER A 67 6.75 -0.74 -12.76
N LYS A 68 6.74 0.59 -12.64
CA LYS A 68 5.52 1.39 -12.75
C LYS A 68 4.85 1.23 -14.12
N GLU A 69 5.64 1.15 -15.19
CA GLU A 69 5.16 0.95 -16.55
C GLU A 69 4.51 -0.42 -16.70
N LYS A 70 5.15 -1.49 -16.20
CA LYS A 70 4.60 -2.85 -16.23
C LYS A 70 3.31 -2.96 -15.41
N LEU A 71 3.28 -2.31 -14.24
CA LEU A 71 2.10 -2.19 -13.40
C LEU A 71 0.95 -1.50 -14.15
N GLU A 72 1.19 -0.33 -14.74
CA GLU A 72 0.20 0.43 -15.50
C GLU A 72 -0.37 -0.37 -16.67
N ASP A 73 0.50 -0.95 -17.48
CA ASP A 73 0.14 -1.76 -18.65
C ASP A 73 -0.72 -2.98 -18.25
N LEU A 74 -0.35 -3.68 -17.17
CA LEU A 74 -1.13 -4.80 -16.66
C LEU A 74 -2.50 -4.38 -16.09
N MET A 75 -2.57 -3.25 -15.38
CA MET A 75 -3.85 -2.73 -14.89
C MET A 75 -4.79 -2.38 -16.04
N LYS A 76 -4.26 -1.76 -17.11
CA LYS A 76 -5.02 -1.48 -18.35
C LYS A 76 -5.52 -2.78 -19.00
N ARG A 77 -4.64 -3.76 -19.19
CA ARG A 77 -5.01 -5.08 -19.77
C ARG A 77 -6.07 -5.80 -18.94
N LYS A 78 -5.99 -5.72 -17.62
CA LYS A 78 -6.99 -6.29 -16.70
C LYS A 78 -8.23 -5.40 -16.52
N LYS A 79 -8.37 -4.31 -17.28
CA LYS A 79 -9.52 -3.40 -17.30
C LYS A 79 -9.86 -2.82 -15.93
N TYR A 80 -8.84 -2.46 -15.14
CA TYR A 80 -9.05 -1.72 -13.90
C TYR A 80 -9.70 -0.37 -14.23
N ASN A 81 -10.58 0.13 -13.37
CA ASN A 81 -11.14 1.47 -13.56
C ASN A 81 -10.01 2.52 -13.57
N THR A 82 -10.07 3.50 -14.49
CA THR A 82 -9.06 4.56 -14.64
C THR A 82 -8.80 5.33 -13.35
N GLU A 83 -9.82 5.58 -12.54
CA GLU A 83 -9.68 6.24 -11.24
C GLU A 83 -8.83 5.40 -10.28
N ILE A 84 -9.07 4.10 -10.23
CA ILE A 84 -8.28 3.15 -9.43
C ILE A 84 -6.84 3.09 -9.95
N GLN A 85 -6.64 3.07 -11.28
CA GLN A 85 -5.29 3.09 -11.87
C GLN A 85 -4.52 4.35 -11.44
N ASN A 86 -5.13 5.52 -11.58
CA ASN A 86 -4.51 6.79 -11.22
C ASN A 86 -4.21 6.86 -9.72
N GLN A 87 -5.10 6.34 -8.87
CA GLN A 87 -4.87 6.26 -7.43
C GLN A 87 -3.65 5.40 -7.11
N ILE A 88 -3.52 4.23 -7.74
CA ILE A 88 -2.38 3.32 -7.53
C ILE A 88 -1.07 3.99 -7.97
N LEU A 89 -1.04 4.59 -9.16
CA LEU A 89 0.14 5.27 -9.68
C LEU A 89 0.55 6.45 -8.81
N LYS A 90 -0.42 7.24 -8.32
CA LYS A 90 -0.17 8.32 -7.36
C LYS A 90 0.48 7.78 -6.09
N ILE A 91 -0.02 6.69 -5.51
CA ILE A 91 0.55 6.10 -4.29
C ILE A 91 2.01 5.70 -4.51
N PHE A 92 2.34 5.00 -5.61
CA PHE A 92 3.72 4.65 -5.91
C PHE A 92 4.62 5.88 -6.13
N ASN A 93 4.08 6.94 -6.73
CA ASN A 93 4.79 8.21 -6.87
C ASN A 93 5.05 8.88 -5.52
N ASP A 94 4.06 8.92 -4.63
CA ASP A 94 4.20 9.51 -3.30
C ASP A 94 5.20 8.75 -2.43
N ILE A 95 5.23 7.41 -2.55
CA ILE A 95 6.25 6.57 -1.89
C ILE A 95 7.66 6.91 -2.37
N GLU A 96 7.86 6.97 -3.70
CA GLU A 96 9.17 7.31 -4.27
C GLU A 96 9.64 8.69 -3.86
N ILE A 97 8.78 9.71 -4.01
CA ILE A 97 9.10 11.08 -3.59
C ILE A 97 9.48 11.11 -2.11
N ALA A 98 8.74 10.41 -1.26
CA ALA A 98 9.00 10.41 0.16
C ALA A 98 10.31 9.69 0.55
N ARG A 99 10.71 8.64 -0.18
CA ARG A 99 12.00 7.97 0.03
C ARG A 99 13.21 8.86 -0.27
N TYR A 100 13.07 9.77 -1.23
CA TYR A 100 14.17 10.63 -1.68
C TYR A 100 14.06 12.08 -1.16
N SER A 101 13.02 12.41 -0.41
CA SER A 101 12.80 13.77 0.12
C SER A 101 13.12 13.85 1.62
N PRO A 102 13.96 14.81 2.05
CA PRO A 102 14.26 15.03 3.47
C PRO A 102 13.10 15.67 4.25
N MET A 103 12.01 16.06 3.59
CA MET A 103 10.92 16.87 4.17
C MET A 103 9.64 16.07 4.46
N SER A 104 9.73 14.75 4.59
CA SER A 104 8.59 13.90 4.93
C SER A 104 8.04 14.24 6.33
N ASP A 105 6.77 14.65 6.38
CA ASP A 105 6.05 14.94 7.63
C ASP A 105 5.17 13.77 8.06
N TYR A 106 4.97 13.63 9.37
CA TYR A 106 4.17 12.57 9.99
C TYR A 106 2.74 12.54 9.45
N LYS A 107 2.12 13.72 9.24
CA LYS A 107 0.73 13.79 8.76
C LYS A 107 0.60 13.18 7.37
N LYS A 108 1.47 13.57 6.43
CA LYS A 108 1.52 13.02 5.07
C LYS A 108 1.80 11.53 5.07
N SER A 109 2.69 11.08 5.94
CA SER A 109 3.01 9.65 6.12
C SER A 109 1.78 8.85 6.57
N ASN A 110 1.02 9.39 7.52
CA ASN A 110 -0.20 8.76 8.00
C ASN A 110 -1.31 8.74 6.93
N GLU A 111 -1.46 9.81 6.14
CA GLU A 111 -2.39 9.85 5.00
C GLU A 111 -2.02 8.80 3.94
N LEU A 112 -0.74 8.71 3.58
CA LEU A 112 -0.25 7.73 2.60
C LEU A 112 -0.49 6.27 3.07
N LEU A 113 -0.29 5.99 4.36
CA LEU A 113 -0.62 4.69 4.94
C LEU A 113 -2.10 4.33 4.73
N ASN A 114 -3.00 5.30 4.95
CA ASN A 114 -4.43 5.11 4.79
C ASN A 114 -4.80 4.85 3.33
N GLU A 115 -4.22 5.61 2.40
CA GLU A 115 -4.40 5.41 0.96
C GLU A 115 -3.99 4.00 0.53
N CYS A 116 -2.84 3.51 1.01
CA CYS A 116 -2.36 2.16 0.73
C CYS A 116 -3.32 1.08 1.23
N ILE A 117 -3.82 1.21 2.46
CA ILE A 117 -4.74 0.21 3.02
C ILE A 117 -6.07 0.22 2.27
N LEU A 118 -6.58 1.41 1.94
CA LEU A 118 -7.84 1.57 1.24
C LEU A 118 -7.77 0.97 -0.17
N VAL A 119 -6.68 1.22 -0.92
CA VAL A 119 -6.55 0.67 -2.28
C VAL A 119 -6.43 -0.85 -2.29
N ILE A 120 -5.67 -1.43 -1.34
CA ILE A 120 -5.59 -2.89 -1.15
C ILE A 120 -6.99 -3.45 -0.89
N LYS A 121 -7.71 -2.87 0.06
CA LYS A 121 -9.08 -3.30 0.42
C LYS A 121 -10.04 -3.20 -0.76
N ASN A 122 -10.00 -2.12 -1.52
CA ASN A 122 -10.87 -1.91 -2.68
C ASN A 122 -10.62 -3.00 -3.74
N ILE A 123 -9.36 -3.37 -3.98
CA ILE A 123 -8.98 -4.40 -4.95
C ILE A 123 -9.33 -5.82 -4.46
N GLU A 124 -9.25 -6.06 -3.14
CA GLU A 124 -9.67 -7.33 -2.54
C GLU A 124 -11.20 -7.48 -2.53
N SER A 125 -11.94 -6.41 -2.23
CA SER A 125 -13.41 -6.41 -2.18
C SER A 125 -14.07 -6.54 -3.54
N ASN A 126 -13.39 -6.13 -4.61
CA ASN A 126 -13.82 -6.31 -6.00
C ASN A 126 -13.59 -7.74 -6.54
N LYS A 127 -13.29 -8.74 -5.70
CA LYS A 127 -13.24 -10.17 -6.08
C LYS A 127 -14.62 -10.79 -6.41
N LYS A 128 -15.62 -10.02 -6.85
CA LYS A 128 -16.92 -10.55 -7.29
C LYS A 128 -16.95 -10.78 -8.80
#